data_AF-A0A933I823-F1
#
_entry.id   AF-A0A933I823-F1
#
_cell.length_a   1.000
_cell.length_b   1.000
_cell.length_c   1.000
_cell.angle_alpha   90.00
_cell.angle_beta   90.00
_cell.angle_gamma   90.00
#
_symmetry.space_group_name_H-M   'P 1'
#
loop_
_entity.id
_entity.type
_entity.pdbx_description
1 polymer ?
#
loop_
_entity_poly.entity_id
_entity_poly.type
_entity_poly.pdbx_seq_one_letter_code
_entity_poly.pdbx_strand_id
1 'polypeptide(L)'
;MMKNGGSIITDYGWKDDAPTQAHSYLWPAICRQLPAKPANVFDIGCGNGYISSLIADKGHNVTGIDCSSDGIEIAKARYLNAKFEVGSAYDNLDDIALNIDLIISVEVIEHLYNPKIFIDNIFKNLHLGEK
;
A
#
# COMPACT_ATOMS: atom_id res chain seq x y z
N MET A 1 16.73 -7.12 -24.23
CA MET A 1 15.98 -6.77 -23.01
C MET A 1 15.25 -8.04 -22.56
N MET A 2 15.72 -8.68 -21.49
CA MET A 2 15.26 -10.02 -21.07
C MET A 2 13.80 -9.94 -20.57
N LYS A 3 12.90 -10.67 -21.26
CA LYS A 3 11.55 -10.98 -20.78
C LYS A 3 11.67 -12.16 -19.80
N ASN A 4 11.57 -11.91 -18.50
CA ASN A 4 11.41 -12.97 -17.50
C ASN A 4 9.93 -13.11 -17.16
N GLY A 5 9.34 -14.21 -17.62
CA GLY A 5 7.93 -14.56 -17.46
C GLY A 5 7.58 -15.01 -16.04
N GLY A 6 7.29 -14.05 -15.18
CA GLY A 6 6.31 -14.21 -14.10
C GLY A 6 5.05 -13.48 -14.52
N SER A 7 3.89 -14.16 -14.53
CA SER A 7 2.63 -13.49 -14.82
C SER A 7 2.35 -12.50 -13.67
N ILE A 8 2.50 -11.20 -13.94
CA ILE A 8 2.06 -10.17 -12.99
C ILE A 8 0.54 -10.22 -13.03
N ILE A 9 -0.08 -10.62 -11.92
CA ILE A 9 -1.53 -10.47 -11.76
C ILE A 9 -1.77 -8.96 -11.61
N THR A 10 -2.37 -8.37 -12.64
CA THR A 10 -2.71 -6.94 -12.70
C THR A 10 -4.18 -6.68 -12.43
N ASP A 11 -4.98 -7.74 -12.32
CA ASP A 11 -6.42 -7.66 -12.14
C ASP A 11 -6.81 -8.54 -10.93
N TYR A 12 -7.10 -7.87 -9.81
CA TYR A 12 -7.58 -8.49 -8.58
C TYR A 12 -9.10 -8.44 -8.44
N GLY A 13 -9.81 -8.02 -9.51
CA GLY A 13 -11.27 -8.06 -9.57
C GLY A 13 -11.97 -7.09 -8.63
N TRP A 14 -11.38 -5.93 -8.35
CA TRP A 14 -12.04 -4.84 -7.62
C TRP A 14 -13.25 -4.33 -8.39
N LYS A 15 -14.41 -4.28 -7.74
CA LYS A 15 -15.69 -3.89 -8.37
C LYS A 15 -16.35 -2.68 -7.71
N ASP A 16 -15.97 -2.41 -6.47
CA ASP A 16 -16.53 -1.34 -5.65
C ASP A 16 -15.53 -0.93 -4.55
N ASP A 17 -15.92 0.05 -3.76
CA ASP A 17 -15.18 0.57 -2.61
C ASP A 17 -15.42 -0.24 -1.32
N ALA A 18 -16.15 -1.36 -1.40
CA ALA A 18 -16.49 -2.13 -0.23
C ALA A 18 -15.23 -2.80 0.35
N PRO A 19 -15.13 -2.91 1.69
CA PRO A 19 -14.07 -3.67 2.29
C PRO A 19 -14.21 -5.16 1.93
N THR A 20 -13.06 -5.82 1.75
CA THR A 20 -13.03 -7.28 1.79
C THR A 20 -13.37 -7.76 3.21
N GLN A 21 -13.75 -9.04 3.35
CA GLN A 21 -13.92 -9.65 4.68
C GLN A 21 -12.64 -9.52 5.52
N ALA A 22 -11.47 -9.48 4.86
CA ALA A 22 -10.19 -9.38 5.53
C ALA A 22 -9.99 -8.05 6.26
N HIS A 23 -10.40 -6.94 5.63
CA HIS A 23 -10.26 -5.62 6.23
C HIS A 23 -10.94 -5.50 7.59
N SER A 24 -12.11 -6.12 7.76
CA SER A 24 -12.88 -6.02 9.01
C SER A 24 -12.16 -6.68 10.20
N TYR A 25 -11.47 -7.81 9.99
CA TYR A 25 -10.74 -8.48 11.08
C TYR A 25 -9.33 -7.90 11.28
N LEU A 26 -8.69 -7.39 10.22
CA LEU A 26 -7.34 -6.83 10.28
C LEU A 26 -7.31 -5.43 10.86
N TRP A 27 -8.31 -4.60 10.55
CA TRP A 27 -8.32 -3.19 10.93
C TRP A 27 -8.10 -2.95 12.44
N PRO A 28 -8.74 -3.67 13.38
CA PRO A 28 -8.48 -3.47 14.81
C PRO A 28 -7.00 -3.71 15.19
N ALA A 29 -6.33 -4.66 14.54
CA ALA A 29 -4.91 -4.92 14.80
C ALA A 29 -4.02 -3.83 14.19
N ILE A 30 -4.29 -3.43 12.94
CA ILE A 30 -3.58 -2.34 12.26
C ILE A 30 -3.71 -1.04 13.04
N CYS A 31 -4.93 -0.66 13.42
CA CYS A 31 -5.22 0.58 14.13
C CYS A 31 -4.46 0.69 15.46
N ARG A 32 -4.18 -0.44 16.14
CA ARG A 32 -3.39 -0.45 17.40
C ARG A 32 -1.90 -0.23 17.18
N GLN A 33 -1.39 -0.49 15.98
CA GLN A 33 0.03 -0.32 15.63
C GLN A 33 0.31 1.07 15.04
N LEU A 34 -0.72 1.86 14.73
CA LEU A 34 -0.54 3.20 14.18
C LEU A 34 0.15 4.13 15.20
N PRO A 35 1.06 5.00 14.74
CA PRO A 35 1.72 5.96 15.61
C PRO A 35 0.71 6.95 16.19
N ALA A 36 0.96 7.42 17.41
CA ALA A 36 0.07 8.38 18.09
C ALA A 36 0.11 9.78 17.46
N LYS A 37 1.18 10.10 16.71
CA LYS A 37 1.35 11.38 16.01
C LYS A 37 1.10 11.17 14.51
N PRO A 38 0.67 12.22 13.78
CA PRO A 38 0.65 12.21 12.33
C PRO A 38 1.97 11.71 11.75
N ALA A 39 1.88 10.89 10.72
CA ALA A 39 3.00 10.22 10.08
C ALA A 39 2.73 10.17 8.57
N ASN A 40 3.79 10.18 7.77
CA ASN A 40 3.73 9.90 6.35
C ASN A 40 3.72 8.38 6.16
N VAL A 41 2.56 7.86 5.74
CA VAL A 41 2.31 6.44 5.59
C VAL A 41 2.32 6.07 4.11
N PHE A 42 3.05 5.01 3.78
CA PHE A 42 3.07 4.44 2.45
C PHE A 42 2.45 3.05 2.45
N ASP A 43 1.34 2.89 1.74
CA ASP A 43 0.55 1.66 1.67
C ASP A 43 0.80 0.92 0.36
N ILE A 44 1.57 -0.17 0.41
CA ILE A 44 1.95 -0.94 -0.78
C ILE A 44 0.99 -2.11 -0.95
N GLY A 45 0.28 -2.13 -2.08
CA GLY A 45 -0.83 -3.04 -2.37
C GLY A 45 -2.13 -2.58 -1.72
N CYS A 46 -2.44 -1.29 -1.87
CA CYS A 46 -3.58 -0.64 -1.21
C CYS A 46 -4.95 -1.08 -1.76
N GLY A 47 -4.99 -1.81 -2.88
CA GLY A 47 -6.21 -2.28 -3.51
C GLY A 47 -7.18 -1.15 -3.87
N ASN A 48 -8.40 -1.21 -3.35
CA ASN A 48 -9.41 -0.15 -3.51
C ASN A 48 -9.27 1.01 -2.51
N GLY A 49 -8.20 1.04 -1.71
CA GLY A 49 -7.87 2.16 -0.82
C GLY A 49 -8.63 2.20 0.50
N TYR A 50 -9.44 1.18 0.83
CA TYR A 50 -10.27 1.17 2.04
C TYR A 50 -9.43 1.35 3.32
N ILE A 51 -8.42 0.52 3.55
CA ILE A 51 -7.56 0.61 4.75
C ILE A 51 -6.78 1.93 4.76
N SER A 52 -6.23 2.35 3.61
CA SER A 52 -5.51 3.62 3.47
C SER A 52 -6.38 4.81 3.89
N SER A 53 -7.67 4.80 3.52
CA SER A 53 -8.63 5.84 3.91
C SER A 53 -8.87 5.87 5.43
N LEU A 54 -8.96 4.71 6.08
CA LEU A 54 -9.14 4.62 7.53
C LEU A 54 -7.90 5.12 8.29
N ILE A 55 -6.70 4.87 7.74
CA ILE A 55 -5.45 5.40 8.29
C ILE A 55 -5.41 6.93 8.11
N ALA A 56 -5.83 7.45 6.96
CA ALA A 56 -5.92 8.89 6.73
C ALA A 56 -6.92 9.57 7.68
N ASP A 57 -8.08 8.94 7.95
CA ASP A 57 -9.07 9.44 8.93
C ASP A 57 -8.54 9.48 10.37
N LYS A 58 -7.45 8.76 10.67
CA LYS A 58 -6.72 8.87 11.95
C LYS A 58 -5.73 10.05 12.00
N GLY A 59 -5.64 10.85 10.94
CA GLY A 59 -4.80 12.04 10.87
C GLY A 59 -3.40 11.81 10.28
N HIS A 60 -3.17 10.67 9.63
CA HIS A 60 -1.93 10.39 8.91
C HIS A 60 -1.99 10.91 7.47
N ASN A 61 -0.84 11.22 6.87
CA ASN A 61 -0.73 11.55 5.46
C ASN A 61 -0.43 10.28 4.68
N VAL A 62 -1.38 9.80 3.88
CA VAL A 62 -1.31 8.47 3.26
C VAL A 62 -1.15 8.57 1.75
N THR A 63 -0.16 7.84 1.22
CA THR A 63 -0.03 7.53 -0.21
C THR A 63 -0.12 6.02 -0.38
N GLY A 64 -1.06 5.53 -1.19
CA GLY A 64 -1.22 4.13 -1.52
C GLY A 64 -0.84 3.83 -2.97
N ILE A 65 -0.21 2.68 -3.20
CA ILE A 65 0.02 2.14 -4.55
C ILE A 65 -0.57 0.74 -4.69
N ASP A 66 -1.03 0.41 -5.89
CA ASP A 66 -1.47 -0.94 -6.25
C ASP A 66 -1.24 -1.17 -7.75
N CYS A 67 -0.99 -2.41 -8.16
CA CYS A 67 -0.81 -2.73 -9.58
C CYS A 67 -2.14 -2.87 -10.33
N SER A 68 -3.27 -2.93 -9.63
CA SER A 68 -4.61 -2.85 -10.20
C SER A 68 -5.01 -1.42 -10.52
N SER A 69 -5.08 -1.08 -11.80
CA SER A 69 -5.64 0.20 -12.26
C SER A 69 -7.07 0.41 -11.75
N ASP A 70 -7.89 -0.63 -11.79
CA ASP A 70 -9.31 -0.57 -11.45
C ASP A 70 -9.49 -0.28 -9.95
N GLY A 71 -8.70 -0.94 -9.10
CA GLY A 71 -8.67 -0.65 -7.66
C GLY A 71 -8.28 0.80 -7.38
N ILE A 72 -7.24 1.30 -8.06
CA ILE A 72 -6.78 2.69 -7.92
C ILE A 72 -7.82 3.70 -8.43
N GLU A 73 -8.53 3.41 -9.52
CA GLU A 73 -9.61 4.27 -10.02
C GLU A 73 -10.75 4.38 -9.00
N ILE A 74 -11.17 3.26 -8.41
CA ILE A 74 -12.16 3.22 -7.33
C ILE A 74 -11.65 4.05 -6.13
N ALA A 75 -10.40 3.84 -5.72
CA ALA A 75 -9.81 4.52 -4.57
C ALA A 75 -9.82 6.05 -4.77
N LYS A 76 -9.34 6.52 -5.93
CA LYS A 76 -9.32 7.95 -6.28
C LYS A 76 -10.72 8.56 -6.34
N ALA A 77 -11.69 7.84 -6.88
CA ALA A 77 -13.06 8.32 -6.99
C ALA A 77 -13.74 8.44 -5.62
N ARG A 78 -13.41 7.53 -4.70
CA ARG A 78 -14.09 7.43 -3.41
C ARG A 78 -13.44 8.23 -2.29
N TYR A 79 -12.13 8.21 -2.21
CA TYR A 79 -11.36 8.66 -1.04
C TYR A 79 -10.50 9.86 -1.41
N LEU A 80 -10.91 11.05 -0.97
CA LEU A 80 -10.20 12.31 -1.19
C LEU A 80 -9.21 12.67 -0.06
N ASN A 81 -9.20 11.87 1.00
CA ASN A 81 -8.37 12.06 2.20
C ASN A 81 -6.98 11.38 2.07
N ALA A 82 -6.73 10.64 1.00
CA ALA A 82 -5.46 9.96 0.71
C ALA A 82 -5.10 10.09 -0.77
N LYS A 83 -3.83 9.85 -1.10
CA LYS A 83 -3.33 9.82 -2.48
C LYS A 83 -3.20 8.38 -2.94
N PHE A 84 -3.54 8.12 -4.19
CA PHE A 84 -3.50 6.78 -4.77
C PHE A 84 -2.84 6.82 -6.15
N GLU A 85 -1.97 5.87 -6.43
CA GLU A 85 -1.26 5.77 -7.70
C GLU A 85 -1.12 4.31 -8.16
N VAL A 86 -1.07 4.10 -9.46
CA VAL A 86 -0.78 2.75 -9.99
C VAL A 86 0.72 2.52 -9.83
N GLY A 87 1.09 1.44 -9.16
CA GLY A 87 2.48 1.10 -8.88
C GLY A 87 2.65 -0.32 -8.36
N SER A 88 3.84 -0.88 -8.53
CA SER A 88 4.17 -2.23 -8.12
C SER A 88 5.08 -2.25 -6.90
N ALA A 89 4.92 -3.27 -6.07
CA ALA A 89 5.86 -3.61 -5.00
C ALA A 89 7.30 -3.87 -5.50
N TYR A 90 7.48 -4.10 -6.81
CA TYR A 90 8.78 -4.29 -7.46
C TYR A 90 9.38 -3.02 -8.06
N ASP A 91 8.62 -1.93 -8.13
CA ASP A 91 9.11 -0.68 -8.70
C ASP A 91 10.20 -0.07 -7.81
N ASN A 92 11.02 0.79 -8.42
CA ASN A 92 11.96 1.57 -7.63
C ASN A 92 11.21 2.63 -6.83
N LEU A 93 11.26 2.53 -5.51
CA LEU A 93 10.52 3.41 -4.61
C LEU A 93 11.31 4.66 -4.21
N ASP A 94 12.55 4.83 -4.70
CA ASP A 94 13.45 5.93 -4.32
C ASP A 94 12.80 7.33 -4.46
N ASP A 95 12.00 7.55 -5.51
CA ASP A 95 11.31 8.84 -5.76
C ASP A 95 10.10 9.06 -4.83
N ILE A 96 9.51 7.97 -4.32
CA ILE A 96 8.37 7.99 -3.40
C ILE A 96 8.84 8.00 -1.92
N ALA A 97 10.06 7.54 -1.68
CA ALA A 97 10.65 7.31 -0.36
C ALA A 97 11.08 8.58 0.39
N LEU A 98 10.99 9.75 -0.23
CA LEU A 98 11.31 11.01 0.44
C LEU A 98 10.27 11.29 1.54
N ASN A 99 10.65 11.00 2.79
CA ASN A 99 9.92 11.26 4.04
C ASN A 99 8.85 10.23 4.45
N ILE A 100 9.09 8.93 4.27
CA ILE A 100 8.18 7.89 4.80
C ILE A 100 8.52 7.57 6.27
N ASP A 101 7.52 7.63 7.15
CA ASP A 101 7.64 7.25 8.56
C ASP A 101 7.14 5.82 8.84
N LEU A 102 6.17 5.35 8.04
CA LEU A 102 5.54 4.03 8.18
C LEU A 102 5.25 3.45 6.80
N ILE A 103 5.70 2.21 6.57
CA ILE A 103 5.26 1.39 5.44
C ILE A 103 4.26 0.35 5.97
N ILE A 104 3.12 0.26 5.31
CA ILE A 104 2.14 -0.80 5.53
C ILE A 104 1.93 -1.58 4.22
N SER A 105 1.67 -2.88 4.34
CA SER A 105 1.32 -3.74 3.22
C SER A 105 0.49 -4.89 3.77
N VAL A 106 -0.74 -5.01 3.29
CA VAL A 106 -1.77 -5.89 3.87
C VAL A 106 -2.29 -6.82 2.78
N GLU A 107 -2.22 -8.14 3.00
CA GLU A 107 -2.64 -9.17 2.04
C GLU A 107 -1.95 -9.02 0.66
N VAL A 108 -0.62 -8.91 0.66
CA VAL A 108 0.21 -8.70 -0.54
C VAL A 108 1.30 -9.74 -0.69
N ILE A 109 2.02 -10.06 0.39
CA ILE A 109 3.26 -10.85 0.36
C ILE A 109 3.04 -12.25 -0.22
N GLU A 110 1.86 -12.83 0.01
CA GLU A 110 1.39 -14.12 -0.49
C GLU A 110 1.14 -14.14 -2.01
N HIS A 111 0.96 -12.96 -2.61
CA HIS A 111 0.74 -12.79 -4.05
C HIS A 111 2.03 -12.47 -4.81
N LEU A 112 3.13 -12.22 -4.10
CA LEU A 112 4.41 -11.88 -4.70
C LEU A 112 5.16 -13.12 -5.19
N TYR A 113 5.56 -13.11 -6.46
CA TYR A 113 6.42 -14.18 -7.04
C TYR A 113 7.78 -14.29 -6.33
N ASN A 114 8.36 -13.14 -5.98
CA ASN A 114 9.62 -13.05 -5.26
C ASN A 114 9.51 -12.06 -4.09
N PRO A 115 9.06 -12.49 -2.90
CA PRO A 115 8.87 -11.60 -1.77
C PRO A 115 10.19 -11.00 -1.26
N LYS A 116 11.35 -11.61 -1.57
CA LYS A 116 12.64 -11.07 -1.16
C LYS A 116 12.92 -9.70 -1.78
N ILE A 117 12.62 -9.52 -3.07
CA ILE A 117 12.87 -8.24 -3.77
C ILE A 117 12.03 -7.12 -3.13
N PHE A 118 10.77 -7.41 -2.83
CA PHE A 118 9.89 -6.46 -2.14
C PHE A 118 10.43 -6.05 -0.78
N ILE A 119 10.85 -7.01 0.04
CA ILE A 119 11.44 -6.73 1.35
C ILE A 119 12.76 -5.94 1.22
N ASP A 120 13.62 -6.30 0.26
CA ASP A 120 14.86 -5.56 -0.01
C ASP A 120 14.56 -4.11 -0.44
N ASN A 121 13.50 -3.88 -1.22
CA ASN A 121 13.07 -2.54 -1.63
C ASN A 121 12.54 -1.73 -0.45
N ILE A 122 11.74 -2.34 0.45
CA ILE A 122 11.27 -1.69 1.68
C ILE A 122 12.45 -1.26 2.55
N PHE A 123 13.39 -2.17 2.84
CA PHE A 123 14.51 -1.89 3.74
C PHE A 123 15.47 -0.82 3.23
N LYS A 124 15.64 -0.69 1.91
CA LYS A 124 16.45 0.39 1.32
C LYS A 124 15.81 1.77 1.51
N ASN A 125 14.48 1.82 1.52
CA ASN A 125 13.71 3.06 1.46
C ASN A 125 13.12 3.47 2.82
N LEU A 126 13.11 2.58 3.80
CA LEU A 126 12.74 2.90 5.17
C LEU A 126 13.93 3.57 5.88
N HIS A 127 13.88 4.88 6.05
CA HIS A 127 14.78 5.57 6.97
C HIS A 127 14.35 5.23 8.40
N LEU A 128 15.15 4.43 9.11
CA LEU A 128 14.96 4.23 10.54
C LEU A 128 15.18 5.57 11.24
N GLY A 129 14.09 6.25 11.61
CA GLY A 129 14.17 7.41 12.49
C GLY A 129 14.90 7.04 13.78
N GLU A 130 15.83 7.89 14.22
CA GLU A 130 16.45 7.74 15.53
C GLU A 130 15.34 7.71 16.59
N LYS A 131 15.26 6.61 17.35
CA LYS A 131 14.25 6.39 18.39
C LYS A 131 14.34 7.39 19.53
#